data_AF-A0ABD0XUT7-F1
#
_entry.id   AF-A0ABD0XUT7-F1
#
_cell.length_a   1.000
_cell.length_b   1.000
_cell.length_c   1.000
_cell.angle_alpha   90.00
_cell.angle_beta   90.00
_cell.angle_gamma   90.00
#
_symmetry.space_group_name_H-M   'P 1'
#
loop_
_entity.id
_entity.type
_entity.pdbx_description
1 polymer ?
#
loop_
_entity_poly.entity_id
_entity_poly.type
_entity_poly.pdbx_seq_one_letter_code
_entity_poly.pdbx_strand_id
1 'polypeptide(L)'
;MTCRVLAELGASGLHHPAEPVRKVAERVLVQVYRVNPRLVRKQLPPDDDITRRNLLYRHLMTEFDKIDLERKQEVCDRGKLVRSGSISSSQPSSRAPEALHISFYSCSRGTYVMTTPLVLVRRQCIFCLRTSDSFTEEGLNIHYWKYCPMLTRCIHCQEVVEVSGLASHLVADCDLRHVYSRCHNCGDAVETDLSERHLALCPGKYSGAYAML
;
A
#
# COMPACT_ATOMS: atom_id res chain seq x y z
N MET A 1 -5.12 -9.58 -23.33
CA MET A 1 -4.69 -8.48 -22.42
C MET A 1 -5.04 -8.88 -21.00
N THR A 2 -4.07 -8.95 -20.09
CA THR A 2 -4.32 -9.37 -18.70
C THR A 2 -4.88 -8.21 -17.87
N CYS A 3 -5.75 -8.50 -16.89
CA CYS A 3 -6.37 -7.48 -16.01
C CYS A 3 -5.34 -6.60 -15.30
N ARG A 4 -4.15 -7.15 -15.03
CA ARG A 4 -3.02 -6.44 -14.41
C ARG A 4 -2.52 -5.28 -15.26
N VAL A 5 -2.32 -5.48 -16.56
CA VAL A 5 -1.86 -4.43 -17.48
C VAL A 5 -2.89 -3.30 -17.58
N LEU A 6 -4.18 -3.65 -17.61
CA LEU A 6 -5.26 -2.65 -17.62
C LEU A 6 -5.29 -1.81 -16.33
N ALA A 7 -5.06 -2.43 -15.17
CA ALA A 7 -4.98 -1.72 -13.90
C ALA A 7 -3.75 -0.79 -13.83
N GLU A 8 -2.59 -1.25 -14.31
CA GLU A 8 -1.35 -0.44 -14.36
C GLU A 8 -1.50 0.77 -15.30
N LEU A 9 -2.10 0.58 -16.47
CA LEU A 9 -2.38 1.66 -17.42
C LEU A 9 -3.43 2.64 -16.86
N GLY A 10 -4.50 2.13 -16.24
CA GLY A 10 -5.52 2.94 -15.59
C GLY A 10 -4.94 3.78 -14.45
N ALA A 11 -4.15 3.18 -13.56
CA ALA A 11 -3.50 3.91 -12.46
C ALA A 11 -2.54 5.00 -12.97
N SER A 12 -1.86 4.75 -14.10
CA SER A 12 -1.00 5.75 -14.73
C SER A 12 -1.81 6.91 -15.33
N GLY A 13 -2.93 6.60 -16.01
CA GLY A 13 -3.78 7.58 -16.68
C GLY A 13 -4.53 8.54 -15.74
N LEU A 14 -4.76 8.18 -14.48
CA LEU A 14 -5.37 9.07 -13.48
C LEU A 14 -4.57 10.35 -13.21
N HIS A 15 -3.26 10.32 -13.42
CA HIS A 15 -2.38 11.47 -13.20
C HIS A 15 -2.09 12.24 -14.49
N HIS A 16 -2.75 11.89 -15.59
CA HIS A 16 -2.54 12.56 -16.85
C HIS A 16 -3.13 13.98 -16.82
N PRO A 17 -2.46 15.01 -17.39
CA PRO A 17 -2.94 16.39 -17.36
C PRO A 17 -4.25 16.58 -18.14
N ALA A 18 -4.47 15.80 -19.19
CA ALA A 18 -5.72 15.84 -19.97
C ALA A 18 -6.87 15.14 -19.25
N GLU A 19 -7.97 15.87 -18.99
CA GLU A 19 -9.19 15.33 -18.37
C GLU A 19 -9.82 14.14 -19.11
N PRO A 20 -9.90 14.12 -20.46
CA PRO A 20 -10.45 12.96 -21.17
C PRO A 20 -9.70 11.67 -20.87
N VAL A 21 -8.36 11.75 -20.71
CA VAL A 21 -7.52 10.59 -20.38
C VAL A 21 -7.79 10.11 -18.96
N ARG A 22 -7.93 11.04 -17.99
CA ARG A 22 -8.28 10.68 -16.61
C ARG A 22 -9.64 9.97 -16.53
N LYS A 23 -10.65 10.48 -17.26
CA LYS A 23 -12.00 9.88 -17.30
C LYS A 23 -12.00 8.48 -17.93
N VAL A 24 -11.21 8.25 -18.97
CA VAL A 24 -11.06 6.90 -19.54
C VAL A 24 -10.34 5.98 -18.56
N ALA A 25 -9.26 6.45 -17.94
CA ALA A 25 -8.49 5.68 -16.97
C ALA A 25 -9.33 5.24 -15.75
N GLU A 26 -10.16 6.14 -15.23
CA GLU A 26 -11.15 5.86 -14.19
C GLU A 26 -12.13 4.75 -14.61
N ARG A 27 -12.73 4.86 -15.81
CA ARG A 27 -13.65 3.83 -16.33
C ARG A 27 -12.99 2.46 -16.47
N VAL A 28 -11.72 2.44 -16.92
CA VAL A 28 -10.94 1.19 -17.00
C VAL A 28 -10.77 0.58 -15.62
N LEU A 29 -10.37 1.37 -14.62
CA LEU A 29 -10.18 0.88 -13.25
C LEU A 29 -11.48 0.38 -12.62
N VAL A 30 -12.58 1.10 -12.79
CA VAL A 30 -13.92 0.67 -12.33
C VAL A 30 -14.30 -0.67 -12.95
N GLN A 31 -14.07 -0.84 -14.26
CA GLN A 31 -14.40 -2.08 -14.94
C GLN A 31 -13.52 -3.25 -14.47
N VAL A 32 -12.21 -3.03 -14.29
CA VAL A 32 -11.29 -4.06 -13.78
C VAL A 32 -11.62 -4.39 -12.32
N TYR A 33 -12.06 -3.41 -11.53
CA TYR A 33 -12.45 -3.58 -10.13
C TYR A 33 -13.66 -4.51 -9.97
N ARG A 34 -14.64 -4.41 -10.88
CA ARG A 34 -15.78 -5.35 -10.89
C ARG A 34 -15.33 -6.81 -11.01
N VAL A 35 -14.35 -7.07 -11.88
CA VAL A 35 -13.82 -8.42 -12.14
C VAL A 35 -12.87 -8.88 -11.04
N ASN A 36 -11.94 -8.03 -10.61
CA ASN A 36 -10.94 -8.37 -9.60
C ASN A 36 -10.60 -7.15 -8.72
N PRO A 37 -11.34 -6.90 -7.62
CA PRO A 37 -11.11 -5.78 -6.71
C PRO A 37 -9.72 -5.82 -6.06
N ARG A 38 -9.24 -7.03 -5.77
CA ARG A 38 -7.96 -7.23 -5.07
C ARG A 38 -6.80 -6.72 -5.89
N LEU A 39 -6.83 -6.84 -7.22
CA LEU A 39 -5.77 -6.34 -8.10
C LEU A 39 -5.76 -4.82 -8.22
N VAL A 40 -6.93 -4.18 -8.22
CA VAL A 40 -7.03 -2.72 -8.38
C VAL A 40 -6.63 -2.00 -7.09
N ARG A 41 -7.10 -2.47 -5.93
CA ARG A 41 -6.67 -1.93 -4.61
C ARG A 41 -5.17 -2.02 -4.42
N LYS A 42 -4.61 -3.12 -4.89
CA LYS A 42 -3.19 -3.38 -4.91
C LYS A 42 -2.44 -2.26 -5.66
N GLN A 43 -2.94 -1.79 -6.81
CA GLN A 43 -2.28 -0.78 -7.65
C GLN A 43 -2.47 0.68 -7.26
N LEU A 44 -3.39 0.98 -6.34
CA LEU A 44 -3.69 2.33 -5.90
C LEU A 44 -3.09 2.61 -4.53
N PRO A 45 -2.78 3.87 -4.20
CA PRO A 45 -2.39 4.25 -2.84
C PRO A 45 -3.39 3.72 -1.79
N PRO A 46 -2.94 3.51 -0.53
CA PRO A 46 -3.80 3.02 0.55
C PRO A 46 -5.08 3.84 0.69
N ASP A 47 -6.20 3.18 1.02
CA ASP A 47 -7.52 3.83 1.16
C ASP A 47 -7.70 4.52 2.52
N ASP A 48 -6.79 5.44 2.84
CA ASP A 48 -6.77 6.23 4.07
C ASP A 48 -7.46 7.60 3.89
N ASP A 49 -7.73 8.30 5.00
CA ASP A 49 -8.39 9.62 4.98
C ASP A 49 -7.65 10.66 4.12
N ILE A 50 -6.34 10.51 3.91
CA ILE A 50 -5.55 11.43 3.09
C ILE A 50 -5.82 11.18 1.59
N THR A 51 -5.92 9.92 1.15
CA THR A 51 -6.19 9.59 -0.24
C THR A 51 -7.64 9.88 -0.61
N ARG A 52 -8.57 9.66 0.33
CA ARG A 52 -9.99 10.06 0.19
C ARG A 52 -10.21 11.58 0.11
N ARG A 53 -9.31 12.38 0.69
CA ARG A 53 -9.31 13.86 0.58
C ARG A 53 -8.74 14.36 -0.76
N ASN A 54 -7.98 13.54 -1.47
CA ASN A 54 -7.41 13.91 -2.77
C ASN A 54 -8.48 13.89 -3.87
N LEU A 55 -8.65 15.01 -4.58
CA LEU A 55 -9.65 15.17 -5.65
C LEU A 55 -9.53 14.12 -6.78
N LEU A 56 -8.32 13.64 -7.07
CA LEU A 56 -8.10 12.64 -8.13
C LEU A 56 -8.63 11.27 -7.75
N TYR A 57 -8.50 10.87 -6.47
CA TYR A 57 -8.88 9.54 -6.00
C TYR A 57 -10.26 9.50 -5.37
N ARG A 58 -10.76 10.63 -4.85
CA ARG A 58 -12.06 10.71 -4.16
C ARG A 58 -13.20 10.15 -5.01
N HIS A 59 -13.28 10.53 -6.28
CA HIS A 59 -14.35 10.05 -7.17
C HIS A 59 -14.23 8.55 -7.42
N LEU A 60 -13.01 8.06 -7.69
CA LEU A 60 -12.74 6.64 -7.91
C LEU A 60 -13.05 5.77 -6.67
N MET A 61 -12.67 6.22 -5.47
CA MET A 61 -12.98 5.51 -4.22
C MET A 61 -14.49 5.46 -3.96
N THR A 62 -15.20 6.54 -4.26
CA THR A 62 -16.68 6.58 -4.18
C THR A 62 -17.30 5.55 -5.13
N GLU A 63 -16.78 5.42 -6.35
CA GLU A 63 -17.25 4.40 -7.31
C GLU A 63 -16.95 2.98 -6.83
N PHE A 64 -15.81 2.73 -6.18
CA PHE A 64 -15.50 1.43 -5.59
C PHE A 64 -16.42 1.07 -4.42
N ASP A 65 -16.69 2.03 -3.52
CA ASP A 65 -17.60 1.86 -2.40
C ASP A 65 -19.01 1.49 -2.90
N LYS A 66 -19.47 2.15 -3.98
CA LYS A 66 -20.74 1.84 -4.64
C LYS A 66 -20.76 0.42 -5.21
N ILE A 67 -19.71 -0.03 -5.89
CA ILE A 67 -19.60 -1.39 -6.44
C ILE A 67 -19.59 -2.45 -5.31
N ASP A 68 -18.93 -2.17 -4.19
CA ASP A 68 -18.89 -3.08 -3.05
C ASP A 68 -20.26 -3.19 -2.37
N LEU A 69 -21.01 -2.08 -2.28
CA LEU A 69 -22.41 -2.07 -1.81
C LEU A 69 -23.33 -2.87 -2.74
N GLU A 70 -23.25 -2.64 -4.05
CA GLU A 70 -24.02 -3.38 -5.07
C GLU A 70 -23.75 -4.89 -4.96
N ARG A 71 -22.48 -5.29 -4.87
CA ARG A 71 -22.08 -6.70 -4.72
C ARG A 71 -22.62 -7.32 -3.42
N LYS A 72 -22.58 -6.57 -2.32
CA LYS A 72 -23.14 -7.03 -1.04
C LYS A 72 -24.65 -7.21 -1.12
N GLN A 73 -25.35 -6.34 -1.85
CA GLN A 73 -26.79 -6.41 -2.07
C GLN A 73 -27.16 -7.62 -2.95
N GLU A 74 -26.44 -7.86 -4.05
CA GLU A 74 -26.63 -9.04 -4.92
C GLU A 74 -26.43 -10.36 -4.17
N VAL A 75 -25.43 -10.42 -3.28
CA VAL A 75 -25.19 -11.60 -2.43
C VAL A 75 -26.32 -11.79 -1.40
N CYS A 76 -26.84 -10.71 -0.83
CA CYS A 76 -27.96 -10.76 0.11
C CYS A 76 -29.27 -11.21 -0.57
N ASP A 77 -29.56 -10.73 -1.78
CA ASP A 77 -30.79 -11.08 -2.50
C ASP A 77 -30.74 -12.51 -3.08
N ARG A 78 -29.56 -13.02 -3.48
CA ARG A 78 -29.38 -14.47 -3.75
C ARG A 78 -29.55 -15.34 -2.50
N GLY A 79 -29.16 -14.83 -1.33
CA GLY A 79 -29.36 -15.52 -0.05
C GLY A 79 -30.83 -15.61 0.39
N LYS A 80 -31.67 -14.65 -0.01
CA LYS A 80 -33.11 -14.63 0.31
C LYS A 80 -33.93 -15.63 -0.53
N LEU A 81 -33.52 -15.96 -1.75
CA LEU A 81 -34.22 -16.94 -2.61
C LEU A 81 -33.99 -18.41 -2.18
N VAL A 82 -32.98 -18.71 -1.36
CA VAL A 82 -32.70 -20.07 -0.87
C VAL A 82 -33.32 -20.32 0.52
N ARG A 83 -33.75 -19.28 1.24
CA ARG A 83 -34.17 -19.38 2.64
C ARG A 83 -35.64 -19.04 2.85
N SER A 84 -36.52 -19.67 2.05
CA SER A 84 -37.94 -19.79 2.39
C SER A 84 -38.14 -21.07 3.21
N GLY A 85 -37.82 -20.97 4.50
CA GLY A 85 -37.94 -22.04 5.50
C GLY A 85 -37.91 -21.45 6.92
N SER A 86 -39.08 -20.97 7.33
CA SER A 86 -39.64 -20.81 8.69
C SER A 86 -38.83 -20.24 9.88
N ILE A 87 -39.29 -19.06 10.34
CA ILE A 87 -39.65 -18.63 11.71
C ILE A 87 -38.74 -19.02 12.91
N SER A 88 -38.13 -18.03 13.58
CA SER A 88 -38.54 -17.55 14.93
C SER A 88 -37.51 -16.60 15.59
N SER A 89 -38.05 -15.47 16.06
CA SER A 89 -37.71 -14.62 17.21
C SER A 89 -36.44 -14.87 18.05
N SER A 90 -35.63 -13.83 18.25
CA SER A 90 -35.33 -13.25 19.59
C SER A 90 -34.44 -12.00 19.50
N GLN A 91 -34.81 -10.97 20.28
CA GLN A 91 -33.97 -9.86 20.78
C GLN A 91 -32.76 -10.40 21.58
N PRO A 92 -31.67 -9.66 21.90
CA PRO A 92 -31.72 -8.32 22.52
C PRO A 92 -30.51 -7.35 22.39
N SER A 93 -30.72 -6.17 22.99
CA SER A 93 -29.77 -5.31 23.74
C SER A 93 -28.78 -4.41 23.01
N SER A 94 -29.02 -3.12 23.25
CA SER A 94 -28.05 -2.03 23.28
C SER A 94 -26.86 -2.30 24.22
N ARG A 95 -25.68 -1.81 23.81
CA ARG A 95 -24.72 -1.04 24.62
C ARG A 95 -23.48 -0.70 23.79
N ALA A 96 -23.15 0.59 23.77
CA ALA A 96 -21.88 1.11 23.28
C ALA A 96 -20.73 0.79 24.26
N PRO A 97 -19.48 0.87 23.81
CA PRO A 97 -18.43 1.40 24.69
C PRO A 97 -17.66 2.56 24.05
N GLU A 98 -17.36 3.50 24.93
CA GLU A 98 -16.53 4.69 24.74
C GLU A 98 -15.03 4.38 24.67
N ALA A 99 -14.32 5.34 24.08
CA ALA A 99 -12.98 5.84 24.42
C ALA A 99 -11.78 4.87 24.38
N LEU A 100 -10.90 5.12 23.41
CA LEU A 100 -9.46 4.91 23.58
C LEU A 100 -8.72 6.22 23.29
N HIS A 101 -8.42 6.92 24.39
CA HIS A 101 -7.53 8.06 24.47
C HIS A 101 -6.09 7.54 24.51
N ILE A 102 -5.32 7.78 23.45
CA ILE A 102 -3.90 7.42 23.42
C ILE A 102 -3.12 8.46 24.22
N SER A 103 -2.63 8.01 25.38
CA SER A 103 -1.69 8.72 26.23
C SER A 103 -0.36 8.94 25.51
N PHE A 104 0.02 10.21 25.34
CA PHE A 104 1.37 10.60 24.98
C PHE A 104 2.29 10.44 26.20
N TYR A 105 3.41 9.75 25.99
CA TYR A 105 4.48 9.64 26.97
C TYR A 105 4.96 11.03 27.39
N SER A 106 4.78 11.35 28.67
CA SER A 106 5.49 12.45 29.33
C SER A 106 6.90 11.99 29.67
N CYS A 107 7.91 12.67 29.14
CA CYS A 107 9.24 12.68 29.71
C CYS A 107 9.62 14.13 30.03
N SER A 108 10.03 14.35 31.27
CA SER A 108 10.19 15.65 31.89
C SER A 108 11.61 16.21 31.71
N ARG A 109 11.66 17.54 31.58
CA ARG A 109 12.67 18.46 32.15
C ARG A 109 14.10 18.39 31.59
N GLY A 110 14.32 19.21 30.56
CA GLY A 110 15.58 19.92 30.34
C GLY A 110 15.26 21.32 29.82
N THR A 111 15.50 22.33 30.65
CA THR A 111 15.35 23.75 30.32
C THR A 111 16.39 24.13 29.25
N TYR A 112 15.97 24.27 28.00
CA TYR A 112 16.71 25.03 27.01
C TYR A 112 15.71 25.91 26.22
N VAL A 113 15.97 27.21 26.33
CA VAL A 113 15.44 28.36 25.60
C VAL A 113 14.45 28.04 24.47
N MET A 114 13.19 28.35 24.75
CA MET A 114 12.08 28.32 23.81
C MET A 114 12.23 29.48 22.81
N THR A 115 13.05 29.29 21.79
CA THR A 115 12.88 30.01 20.52
C THR A 115 12.32 28.99 19.56
N THR A 116 10.99 28.96 19.42
CA THR A 116 10.30 28.14 18.43
C THR A 116 10.88 28.45 17.04
N PRO A 117 11.61 27.54 16.39
CA PRO A 117 11.66 27.61 14.94
C PRO A 117 10.29 27.12 14.50
N LEU A 118 9.59 27.98 13.78
CA LEU A 118 8.52 27.57 12.88
C LEU A 118 8.90 26.20 12.30
N VAL A 119 8.12 25.18 12.62
CA VAL A 119 8.08 23.94 11.85
C VAL A 119 7.61 24.39 10.48
N LEU A 120 8.54 24.90 9.68
CA LEU A 120 8.38 25.03 8.26
C LEU A 120 8.09 23.61 7.85
N VAL A 121 6.81 23.34 7.58
CA VAL A 121 6.30 22.13 6.94
C VAL A 121 7.33 21.74 5.91
N ARG A 122 8.20 20.78 6.24
CA ARG A 122 9.33 20.45 5.37
C ARG A 122 8.69 19.81 4.16
N ARG A 123 8.60 20.60 3.09
CA ARG A 123 8.30 20.22 1.71
C ARG A 123 9.40 19.31 1.19
N GLN A 124 9.75 18.26 1.95
CA GLN A 124 10.89 17.39 1.79
C GLN A 124 10.47 15.95 2.08
N CYS A 125 10.82 15.04 1.17
CA CYS A 125 10.66 13.61 1.42
C CYS A 125 11.68 13.13 2.46
N ILE A 126 11.24 12.38 3.47
CA ILE A 126 12.14 11.86 4.51
C ILE A 126 13.06 10.73 4.02
N PHE A 127 12.67 10.02 2.97
CA PHE A 127 13.43 8.88 2.45
C PHE A 127 14.48 9.33 1.43
N CYS A 128 14.07 10.10 0.41
CA CYS A 128 14.97 10.52 -0.67
C CYS A 128 15.51 11.95 -0.52
N LEU A 129 15.08 12.69 0.51
CA LEU A 129 15.52 14.03 0.85
C LEU A 129 15.28 15.11 -0.23
N ARG A 130 14.60 14.79 -1.33
CA ARG A 130 14.18 15.78 -2.32
C ARG A 130 13.22 16.77 -1.70
N THR A 131 13.30 18.02 -2.14
CA THR A 131 12.38 19.09 -1.78
C THR A 131 11.52 19.50 -2.97
N SER A 132 10.25 19.82 -2.74
CA SER A 132 9.34 20.33 -3.77
C SER A 132 8.17 21.09 -3.15
N ASP A 133 7.72 22.18 -3.78
CA ASP A 133 6.52 22.89 -3.34
C ASP A 133 5.25 22.05 -3.40
N SER A 134 5.25 21.03 -4.26
CA SER A 134 4.17 20.05 -4.35
C SER A 134 4.19 19.00 -3.23
N PHE A 135 5.21 18.96 -2.36
CA PHE A 135 5.28 18.07 -1.20
C PHE A 135 4.44 18.61 -0.04
N THR A 136 3.13 18.76 -0.29
CA THR A 136 2.10 18.79 0.75
C THR A 136 1.93 17.38 1.35
N GLU A 137 1.11 17.24 2.38
CA GLU A 137 0.77 15.92 2.96
C GLU A 137 0.25 14.95 1.89
N GLU A 138 -0.64 15.40 1.00
CA GLU A 138 -1.17 14.61 -0.11
C GLU A 138 -0.11 14.35 -1.19
N GLY A 139 0.72 15.34 -1.50
CA GLY A 139 1.78 15.22 -2.49
C GLY A 139 2.89 14.25 -2.07
N LEU A 140 3.21 14.21 -0.78
CA LEU A 140 4.16 13.25 -0.21
C LEU A 140 3.65 11.82 -0.28
N ASN A 141 2.36 11.57 -0.05
CA ASN A 141 1.78 10.23 -0.21
C ASN A 141 1.91 9.72 -1.66
N ILE A 142 1.62 10.57 -2.64
CA ILE A 142 1.83 10.22 -4.05
C ILE A 142 3.31 9.98 -4.33
N HIS A 143 4.20 10.81 -3.77
CA HIS A 143 5.64 10.63 -3.90
C HIS A 143 6.08 9.28 -3.34
N TYR A 144 5.66 8.91 -2.12
CA TYR A 144 6.01 7.64 -1.49
C TYR A 144 5.55 6.44 -2.31
N TRP A 145 4.35 6.52 -2.88
CA TRP A 145 3.78 5.42 -3.67
C TRP A 145 4.40 5.25 -5.05
N LYS A 146 4.70 6.36 -5.74
CA LYS A 146 4.94 6.35 -7.20
C LYS A 146 6.32 6.82 -7.64
N TYR A 147 6.96 7.70 -6.87
CA TYR A 147 8.11 8.48 -7.36
C TYR A 147 9.35 8.39 -6.48
N CYS A 148 9.22 7.99 -5.22
CA CYS A 148 10.34 7.95 -4.30
C CYS A 148 11.34 6.86 -4.72
N PRO A 149 12.58 7.21 -5.11
CA PRO A 149 13.55 6.21 -5.55
C PRO A 149 14.06 5.33 -4.40
N MET A 150 13.82 5.72 -3.15
CA MET A 150 14.23 4.99 -1.95
C MET A 150 13.14 4.02 -1.46
N LEU A 151 11.96 4.05 -2.07
CA LEU A 151 10.86 3.16 -1.77
C LEU A 151 10.53 2.30 -2.99
N THR A 152 10.02 1.10 -2.75
CA THR A 152 9.58 0.17 -3.77
C THR A 152 8.33 -0.56 -3.31
N ARG A 153 7.55 -1.04 -4.26
CA ARG A 153 6.33 -1.82 -3.99
C ARG A 153 6.66 -3.30 -4.09
N CYS A 154 6.43 -4.04 -3.02
CA CYS A 154 6.62 -5.49 -3.03
C CYS A 154 5.74 -6.12 -4.12
N ILE A 155 6.31 -6.96 -4.97
CA ILE A 155 5.56 -7.57 -6.09
C ILE A 155 4.44 -8.52 -5.64
N HIS A 156 4.53 -9.00 -4.39
CA HIS A 156 3.65 -10.02 -3.83
C HIS A 156 2.49 -9.40 -3.04
N CYS A 157 2.80 -8.61 -2.01
CA CYS A 157 1.80 -7.98 -1.14
C CYS A 157 1.47 -6.53 -1.53
N GLN A 158 2.32 -5.87 -2.31
CA GLN A 158 2.18 -4.48 -2.78
C GLN A 158 2.30 -3.39 -1.72
N GLU A 159 2.76 -3.77 -0.53
CA GLU A 159 3.23 -2.84 0.48
C GLU A 159 4.40 -2.01 -0.05
N VAL A 160 4.39 -0.71 0.29
CA VAL A 160 5.51 0.20 0.01
C VAL A 160 6.54 0.02 1.10
N VAL A 161 7.72 -0.45 0.73
CA VAL A 161 8.84 -0.70 1.64
C VAL A 161 10.08 0.05 1.16
N GLU A 162 11.06 0.25 2.03
CA GLU A 162 12.36 0.76 1.64
C GLU A 162 13.06 -0.22 0.68
N VAL A 163 13.76 0.32 -0.33
CA VAL A 163 14.50 -0.50 -1.31
C VAL A 163 15.54 -1.38 -0.62
N SER A 164 16.25 -0.83 0.37
CA SER A 164 17.21 -1.56 1.21
C SER A 164 16.56 -2.66 2.06
N GLY A 165 15.32 -2.44 2.49
CA GLY A 165 14.56 -3.34 3.36
C GLY A 165 13.79 -4.44 2.63
N LEU A 166 13.76 -4.45 1.30
CA LEU A 166 12.95 -5.40 0.53
C LEU A 166 13.33 -6.86 0.79
N ALA A 167 14.63 -7.17 0.89
CA ALA A 167 15.08 -8.54 1.16
C ALA A 167 14.63 -9.03 2.56
N SER A 168 14.70 -8.17 3.58
CA SER A 168 14.14 -8.49 4.91
C SER A 168 12.63 -8.69 4.86
N HIS A 169 11.90 -7.79 4.21
CA HIS A 169 10.46 -7.88 4.08
C HIS A 169 10.04 -9.21 3.43
N LEU A 170 10.70 -9.62 2.34
CA LEU A 170 10.38 -10.86 1.62
C LEU A 170 10.53 -12.11 2.49
N VAL A 171 11.45 -12.12 3.46
CA VAL A 171 11.72 -13.30 4.29
C VAL A 171 10.94 -13.28 5.62
N ALA A 172 10.63 -12.10 6.15
CA ALA A 172 10.01 -11.97 7.47
C ALA A 172 8.51 -11.60 7.44
N ASP A 173 8.14 -10.63 6.59
CA ASP A 173 6.86 -9.92 6.72
C ASP A 173 5.89 -10.22 5.56
N CYS A 174 6.41 -10.61 4.40
CA CYS A 174 5.63 -10.76 3.18
C CYS A 174 4.60 -11.90 3.23
N ASP A 175 3.50 -11.76 2.48
CA ASP A 175 2.50 -12.81 2.22
C ASP A 175 3.17 -14.11 1.70
N LEU A 176 4.20 -13.96 0.86
CA LEU A 176 4.95 -15.08 0.26
C LEU A 176 6.24 -15.44 1.01
N ARG A 177 6.41 -15.03 2.27
CA ARG A 177 7.65 -15.31 3.03
C ARG A 177 8.06 -16.78 3.09
N HIS A 178 7.09 -17.70 3.02
CA HIS A 178 7.32 -19.13 3.10
C HIS A 178 8.10 -19.73 1.91
N VAL A 179 8.15 -19.03 0.76
CA VAL A 179 8.94 -19.46 -0.40
C VAL A 179 10.30 -18.76 -0.49
N TYR A 180 10.61 -17.84 0.41
CA TYR A 180 11.87 -17.09 0.40
C TYR A 180 12.76 -17.48 1.58
N SER A 181 14.07 -17.56 1.33
CA SER A 181 15.10 -17.70 2.35
C SER A 181 16.18 -16.63 2.14
N ARG A 182 16.83 -16.21 3.23
CA ARG A 182 17.93 -15.23 3.16
C ARG A 182 19.23 -15.95 2.82
N CYS A 183 19.92 -15.49 1.78
CA CYS A 183 21.26 -15.96 1.45
C CYS A 183 22.26 -15.47 2.52
N HIS A 184 23.07 -16.38 3.07
CA HIS A 184 24.11 -16.04 4.05
C HIS A 184 25.30 -15.28 3.44
N ASN A 185 25.52 -15.37 2.14
CA ASN A 185 26.67 -14.76 1.47
C ASN A 185 26.42 -13.32 1.03
N CYS A 186 25.26 -13.02 0.42
CA CYS A 186 24.94 -11.67 -0.06
C CYS A 186 23.82 -10.97 0.72
N GLY A 187 23.08 -11.69 1.57
CA GLY A 187 21.94 -11.13 2.32
C GLY A 187 20.64 -11.00 1.52
N ASP A 188 20.64 -11.36 0.23
CA ASP A 188 19.46 -11.32 -0.63
C ASP A 188 18.39 -12.32 -0.22
N ALA A 189 17.13 -12.00 -0.53
CA ALA A 189 16.02 -12.94 -0.46
C ALA A 189 15.99 -13.80 -1.73
N VAL A 190 16.10 -15.11 -1.57
CA VAL A 190 16.17 -16.08 -2.67
C VAL A 190 15.02 -17.07 -2.53
N GLU A 191 14.37 -17.42 -3.64
CA GLU A 191 13.35 -18.47 -3.62
C GLU A 191 13.98 -19.80 -3.21
N THR A 192 13.33 -20.54 -2.32
CA THR A 192 13.84 -21.81 -1.77
C THR A 192 14.26 -22.78 -2.88
N ASP A 193 13.46 -22.83 -3.95
CA ASP A 193 13.64 -23.75 -5.08
C ASP A 193 14.82 -23.36 -5.98
N LEU A 194 15.25 -22.10 -5.94
CA LEU A 194 16.36 -21.56 -6.73
C LEU A 194 17.64 -21.36 -5.91
N SER A 195 17.62 -21.74 -4.63
CA SER A 195 18.71 -21.52 -3.68
C SER A 195 20.05 -22.11 -4.15
N GLU A 196 20.07 -23.36 -4.62
CA GLU A 196 21.29 -24.02 -5.10
C GLU A 196 21.88 -23.30 -6.31
N ARG A 197 21.03 -22.91 -7.27
CA ARG A 197 21.44 -22.17 -8.47
C ARG A 197 21.97 -20.79 -8.10
N HIS A 198 21.32 -20.09 -7.18
CA HIS A 198 21.81 -18.81 -6.68
C HIS A 198 23.16 -18.98 -6.00
N LEU A 199 23.32 -19.97 -5.12
CA LEU A 199 24.59 -20.23 -4.46
C LEU A 199 25.70 -20.40 -5.50
N ALA A 200 25.51 -21.18 -6.56
CA ALA A 200 26.54 -21.36 -7.60
C ALA A 200 27.06 -20.03 -8.21
N LEU A 201 26.20 -19.02 -8.34
CA LEU A 201 26.51 -17.73 -8.98
C LEU A 201 26.47 -16.53 -8.02
N CYS A 202 26.45 -16.79 -6.70
CA CYS A 202 26.21 -15.74 -5.71
C CYS A 202 27.37 -14.73 -5.71
N PRO A 203 27.10 -13.43 -5.94
CA PRO A 203 28.15 -12.41 -5.99
C PRO A 203 28.83 -12.22 -4.61
N GLY A 204 28.11 -12.50 -3.52
CA GLY A 204 28.63 -12.46 -2.16
C GLY A 204 29.62 -13.59 -1.81
N LYS A 205 29.90 -14.53 -2.73
CA LYS A 205 30.92 -15.57 -2.51
C LYS A 205 32.35 -15.03 -2.54
N TYR A 206 32.59 -13.90 -3.19
CA TYR A 206 33.95 -13.37 -3.43
C TYR A 206 34.28 -12.10 -2.65
N SER A 207 33.34 -11.57 -1.85
CA SER A 207 33.54 -10.35 -1.06
C SER A 207 34.55 -10.50 0.09
N GLY A 208 34.97 -11.73 0.41
CA GLY A 208 36.02 -12.01 1.40
C GLY A 208 37.46 -12.07 0.85
N ALA A 209 37.68 -12.01 -0.48
CA ALA A 209 39.00 -12.20 -1.07
C ALA A 209 39.88 -10.94 -1.10
N TYR A 210 39.34 -9.76 -0.76
CA TYR A 210 40.06 -8.47 -0.78
C TYR A 210 40.35 -7.88 0.61
N ALA A 211 40.13 -8.63 1.70
CA ALA A 211 40.38 -8.16 3.06
C ALA A 211 41.81 -8.48 3.59
N MET A 212 42.75 -8.88 2.71
CA MET A 212 44.13 -9.26 3.06
C MET A 212 45.14 -8.65 2.07
N LEU A 213 45.10 -7.33 1.88
CA LEU A 213 46.23 -6.53 1.37
C LEU A 213 46.30 -5.20 2.11
#